data_AF-A0A2T1G2M9-F1
#
_entry.id   AF-A0A2T1G2M9-F1
#
_cell.length_a   1.000
_cell.length_b   1.000
_cell.length_c   1.000
_cell.angle_alpha   90.00
_cell.angle_beta   90.00
_cell.angle_gamma   90.00
#
_symmetry.space_group_name_H-M   'P 1'
#
loop_
_entity.id
_entity.type
_entity.pdbx_description
1 polymer ?
#
loop_
_entity_poly.entity_id
_entity_poly.type
_entity_poly.pdbx_seq_one_letter_code
_entity_poly.pdbx_strand_id
1 'polypeptide(L)'
;MAQLNNSDRDLKHLKDRISRMSFEEITSLNQQALITLLFIYSNGVNEYSDKDIEMYPGLAEQNRIVHETVGDYLILDLLRCSGYIEGESGRQSRWSKIFLTDKGLEKAKQLHKNFVATIAKRAEAVDSSIDIMHLTS
;
A
#
# COMPACT_ATOMS: atom_id res chain seq x y z
N MET A 1 -9.40 -23.50 -16.00
CA MET A 1 -8.41 -24.29 -15.24
C MET A 1 -6.99 -23.70 -15.23
N ALA A 2 -6.57 -22.84 -16.18
CA ALA A 2 -5.21 -22.25 -16.20
C ALA A 2 -4.93 -21.16 -15.14
N GLN A 3 -5.96 -20.52 -14.56
CA GLN A 3 -5.80 -19.43 -13.58
C GLN A 3 -5.34 -19.89 -12.19
N LEU A 4 -5.71 -21.10 -11.76
CA LEU A 4 -5.34 -21.64 -10.45
C LEU A 4 -3.82 -21.91 -10.33
N ASN A 5 -3.19 -22.40 -11.41
CA ASN A 5 -1.77 -22.75 -11.41
C ASN A 5 -0.81 -21.54 -11.28
N ASN A 6 -1.25 -20.35 -11.70
CA ASN A 6 -0.44 -19.13 -11.59
C ASN A 6 -0.51 -18.55 -10.17
N SER A 7 -1.68 -18.61 -9.53
CA SER A 7 -1.87 -18.09 -8.17
C SER A 7 -1.00 -18.82 -7.14
N ASP A 8 -0.87 -20.15 -7.24
CA ASP A 8 -0.06 -20.95 -6.30
C ASP A 8 1.44 -20.73 -6.50
N ARG A 9 1.88 -20.52 -7.75
CA ARG A 9 3.28 -20.23 -8.06
C ARG A 9 3.70 -18.86 -7.54
N ASP A 10 2.84 -17.86 -7.72
CA ASP A 10 3.08 -16.49 -7.26
C ASP A 10 3.10 -16.42 -5.72
N LEU A 11 2.20 -17.15 -5.06
CA LEU A 11 2.17 -17.29 -3.60
C LEU A 11 3.46 -17.95 -3.08
N LYS A 12 3.97 -18.97 -3.77
CA LYS A 12 5.22 -19.64 -3.42
C LYS A 12 6.42 -18.70 -3.56
N HIS A 13 6.50 -17.96 -4.66
CA HIS A 13 7.56 -16.98 -4.88
C HIS A 13 7.55 -15.86 -3.82
N LEU A 14 6.37 -15.33 -3.48
CA LEU A 14 6.22 -14.34 -2.41
C LEU A 14 6.68 -14.89 -1.06
N LYS A 15 6.26 -16.11 -0.70
CA LYS A 15 6.68 -16.78 0.55
C LYS A 15 8.20 -17.00 0.60
N ASP A 16 8.78 -17.51 -0.48
CA ASP A 16 10.22 -17.77 -0.57
C ASP A 16 11.01 -16.47 -0.40
N ARG A 17 10.51 -15.35 -0.95
CA ARG A 17 11.16 -14.05 -0.83
C ARG A 17 11.04 -13.46 0.58
N ILE A 18 9.84 -13.44 1.17
CA ILE A 18 9.63 -12.99 2.55
C ILE A 18 10.48 -13.80 3.53
N SER A 19 10.65 -15.11 3.30
CA SER A 19 11.45 -15.97 4.18
C SER A 19 12.94 -15.64 4.23
N ARG A 20 13.47 -14.91 3.24
CA ARG A 20 14.87 -14.49 3.14
C ARG A 20 15.09 -13.05 3.62
N MET A 21 14.02 -12.33 3.91
CA MET A 21 14.08 -10.95 4.39
C MET A 21 14.31 -10.93 5.91
N SER A 22 15.10 -9.97 6.36
CA SER A 22 15.20 -9.61 7.76
C SER A 22 13.87 -9.08 8.31
N PHE A 23 13.74 -9.05 9.63
CA PHE A 23 12.56 -8.49 10.29
C PHE A 23 12.32 -7.01 9.93
N GLU A 24 13.39 -6.23 9.80
CA GLU A 24 13.33 -4.81 9.42
C GLU A 24 12.81 -4.64 7.99
N GLU A 25 13.30 -5.45 7.06
CA GLU A 25 12.83 -5.44 5.67
C GLU A 25 11.36 -5.86 5.57
N ILE A 26 10.93 -6.86 6.33
CA ILE A 26 9.51 -7.26 6.39
C ILE A 26 8.64 -6.13 6.95
N THR A 27 9.11 -5.46 8.01
CA THR A 27 8.40 -4.34 8.62
C THR A 27 8.25 -3.19 7.64
N SER A 28 9.33 -2.84 6.93
CA SER A 28 9.35 -1.81 5.89
C SER A 28 8.40 -2.17 4.73
N LEU A 29 8.45 -3.41 4.23
CA LEU A 29 7.56 -3.90 3.18
C LEU A 29 6.08 -3.79 3.59
N ASN A 30 5.75 -4.20 4.82
CA ASN A 30 4.39 -4.12 5.31
C ASN A 30 3.91 -2.66 5.45
N GLN A 31 4.78 -1.75 5.91
CA GLN A 31 4.46 -0.32 5.97
C GLN A 31 4.20 0.26 4.58
N GLN A 32 5.06 -0.06 3.60
CA GLN A 32 4.90 0.37 2.22
C GLN A 32 3.61 -0.17 1.60
N ALA A 33 3.23 -1.42 1.91
CA ALA A 33 1.97 -2.01 1.46
C ALA A 33 0.74 -1.31 2.06
N LEU A 34 0.77 -0.93 3.34
CA LEU A 34 -0.33 -0.19 3.96
C LEU A 34 -0.44 1.25 3.43
N ILE A 35 0.68 1.93 3.20
CA ILE A 35 0.72 3.26 2.56
C ILE A 35 0.14 3.19 1.16
N THR A 36 0.55 2.18 0.41
CA THR A 36 0.01 1.88 -0.92
C THR A 36 -1.51 1.69 -0.88
N LEU A 37 -2.01 0.87 0.05
CA LEU A 37 -3.45 0.63 0.18
C LEU A 37 -4.22 1.92 0.50
N LEU A 38 -3.66 2.78 1.34
CA LEU A 38 -4.22 4.10 1.65
C LEU A 38 -4.25 5.01 0.41
N PHE A 39 -3.21 4.96 -0.42
CA PHE A 39 -3.13 5.74 -1.65
C PHE A 39 -4.17 5.30 -2.70
N ILE A 40 -4.31 3.99 -2.90
CA ILE A 40 -5.34 3.39 -3.76
C ILE A 40 -6.73 3.92 -3.34
N TYR A 41 -6.99 3.92 -2.03
CA TYR A 41 -8.23 4.45 -1.48
C TYR A 41 -8.38 5.97 -1.65
N SER A 42 -7.33 6.76 -1.40
CA SER A 42 -7.43 8.23 -1.37
C SER A 42 -7.65 8.89 -2.73
N ASN A 43 -7.29 8.22 -3.84
CA ASN A 43 -7.56 8.75 -5.17
C ASN A 43 -9.06 8.67 -5.55
N GLY A 44 -9.90 8.05 -4.71
CA GLY A 44 -11.33 7.92 -4.97
C GLY A 44 -11.67 6.99 -6.14
N VAL A 45 -10.67 6.30 -6.67
CA VAL A 45 -10.77 5.38 -7.79
C VAL A 45 -10.70 3.96 -7.25
N ASN A 46 -11.79 3.20 -7.39
CA ASN A 46 -11.84 1.80 -6.95
C ASN A 46 -11.24 0.82 -7.98
N GLU A 47 -10.83 1.31 -9.16
CA GLU A 47 -10.30 0.52 -10.27
C GLU A 47 -9.11 1.21 -10.94
N TYR A 48 -7.94 0.57 -10.92
CA TYR A 48 -6.73 1.06 -11.59
C TYR A 48 -6.50 0.30 -12.89
N SER A 49 -6.12 0.99 -13.96
CA SER A 49 -5.82 0.40 -15.27
C SER A 49 -4.32 0.10 -15.45
N ASP A 50 -3.96 -0.67 -16.50
CA ASP A 50 -2.58 -0.92 -16.94
C ASP A 50 -1.73 0.36 -16.94
N LYS A 51 -2.27 1.48 -17.45
CA LYS A 51 -1.53 2.75 -17.52
C LYS A 51 -1.23 3.33 -16.14
N ASP A 52 -2.17 3.21 -15.20
CA ASP A 52 -2.01 3.70 -13.83
C ASP A 52 -1.01 2.83 -13.06
N ILE A 53 -0.96 1.53 -13.40
CA ILE A 53 -0.02 0.54 -12.85
C ILE A 53 1.37 0.70 -13.46
N GLU A 54 1.50 1.07 -14.73
CA GLU A 54 2.78 1.41 -15.36
C GLU A 54 3.36 2.72 -14.82
N MET A 55 2.51 3.67 -14.41
CA MET A 55 2.92 4.87 -13.69
C MET A 55 3.25 4.61 -12.22
N TYR A 56 2.98 3.41 -11.71
CA TYR A 56 3.15 3.03 -10.32
C TYR A 56 4.59 3.11 -9.79
N PRO A 57 5.66 2.82 -10.56
CA PRO A 57 7.02 3.13 -10.16
C PRO A 57 7.24 4.64 -9.93
N GLY A 58 6.63 5.50 -10.75
CA GLY A 58 6.65 6.96 -10.55
C GLY A 58 5.78 7.42 -9.37
N LEU A 59 4.63 6.76 -9.13
CA LEU A 59 3.79 6.99 -7.95
C LEU A 59 4.49 6.50 -6.67
N ALA A 60 5.24 5.41 -6.75
CA ALA A 60 6.07 4.90 -5.67
C ALA A 60 7.22 5.85 -5.35
N GLU A 61 7.89 6.38 -6.37
CA GLU A 61 8.93 7.41 -6.22
C GLU A 61 8.37 8.69 -5.57
N GLN A 62 7.19 9.15 -5.97
CA GLN A 62 6.48 10.27 -5.33
C GLN A 62 6.15 10.00 -3.85
N ASN A 63 5.96 8.74 -3.46
CA ASN A 63 5.65 8.32 -2.09
C ASN A 63 6.87 7.77 -1.33
N ARG A 64 8.09 7.91 -1.87
CA ARG A 64 9.35 7.33 -1.32
C ARG A 64 9.27 5.82 -1.05
N ILE A 65 8.40 5.10 -1.76
CA ILE A 65 8.36 3.64 -1.75
C ILE A 65 9.56 3.17 -2.58
N VAL A 66 10.36 2.28 -2.01
CA VAL A 66 11.61 1.84 -2.63
C VAL A 66 11.33 1.18 -3.98
N HIS A 67 11.92 1.73 -5.04
CA HIS A 67 11.66 1.35 -6.44
C HIS A 67 11.93 -0.14 -6.72
N GLU A 68 12.89 -0.76 -6.02
CA GLU A 68 13.19 -2.20 -6.12
C GLU A 68 12.03 -3.08 -5.63
N THR A 69 11.22 -2.60 -4.68
CA THR A 69 10.06 -3.33 -4.14
C THR A 69 8.84 -3.26 -5.06
N VAL A 70 8.82 -2.25 -5.94
CA VAL A 70 7.73 -1.94 -6.88
C VAL A 70 7.97 -2.59 -8.24
N GLY A 71 9.22 -2.64 -8.71
CA GLY A 71 9.60 -3.28 -9.97
C GLY A 71 9.21 -4.77 -10.07
N ASP A 72 9.10 -5.44 -8.93
CA ASP A 72 8.74 -6.87 -8.84
C ASP A 72 7.27 -7.13 -8.46
N TYR A 73 6.42 -6.09 -8.42
CA TYR A 73 5.01 -6.18 -8.00
C TYR A 73 4.81 -6.79 -6.60
N LEU A 74 5.85 -6.84 -5.76
CA LEU A 74 5.85 -7.55 -4.47
C LEU A 74 4.79 -6.98 -3.51
N ILE A 75 4.61 -5.67 -3.51
CA ILE A 75 3.59 -4.98 -2.71
C ILE A 75 2.19 -5.36 -3.15
N LEU A 76 1.93 -5.40 -4.46
CA LEU A 76 0.63 -5.76 -5.01
C LEU A 76 0.31 -7.24 -4.77
N ASP A 77 1.31 -8.11 -4.93
CA ASP A 77 1.20 -9.52 -4.56
C ASP A 77 0.87 -9.69 -3.08
N LEU A 78 1.54 -8.96 -2.20
CA LEU A 78 1.29 -8.99 -0.76
C LEU A 78 -0.13 -8.52 -0.41
N LEU A 79 -0.59 -7.42 -1.02
CA LEU A 79 -1.94 -6.89 -0.81
C LEU A 79 -3.02 -7.86 -1.31
N ARG A 80 -2.79 -8.53 -2.45
CA ARG A 80 -3.71 -9.55 -2.98
C ARG A 80 -3.71 -10.81 -2.14
N CYS A 81 -2.56 -11.30 -1.71
CA CYS A 81 -2.47 -12.45 -0.80
C CYS A 81 -3.14 -12.15 0.55
N SER A 82 -3.12 -10.90 0.98
CA SER A 82 -3.83 -10.43 2.18
C SER A 82 -5.33 -10.26 1.97
N GLY A 83 -5.82 -10.38 0.73
CA GLY A 83 -7.21 -10.22 0.33
C GLY A 83 -7.69 -8.77 0.35
N TYR A 84 -6.79 -7.79 0.31
CA TYR A 84 -7.14 -6.36 0.29
C TYR A 84 -7.38 -5.84 -1.12
N ILE A 85 -6.75 -6.46 -2.12
CA ILE A 85 -7.01 -6.14 -3.52
C ILE A 85 -7.27 -7.41 -4.32
N GLU A 86 -8.00 -7.23 -5.40
CA GLU A 86 -8.10 -8.19 -6.50
C GLU A 86 -7.43 -7.60 -7.73
N GLY A 87 -7.05 -8.45 -8.68
CA GLY A 87 -6.53 -7.95 -9.93
C GLY A 87 -6.72 -8.92 -11.08
N GLU A 88 -6.89 -8.32 -12.25
CA GLU A 88 -6.93 -9.01 -13.53
C GLU A 88 -5.55 -8.95 -14.17
N SER A 89 -5.18 -10.03 -14.86
CA SER A 89 -3.94 -10.09 -15.64
C SER A 89 -4.26 -9.85 -17.12
N GLY A 90 -3.45 -9.02 -17.77
CA GLY A 90 -3.56 -8.71 -19.19
C GLY A 90 -2.74 -9.67 -20.05
N ARG A 91 -2.85 -9.53 -21.38
CA ARG A 91 -2.04 -10.32 -22.33
C ARG A 91 -0.54 -10.00 -22.26
N GLN A 92 -0.17 -8.81 -21.77
CA GLN A 92 1.21 -8.31 -21.73
C GLN A 92 1.65 -7.81 -20.35
N SER A 93 0.72 -7.72 -19.39
CA SER A 93 0.97 -7.20 -18.05
C SER A 93 0.47 -8.19 -16.99
N ARG A 94 1.27 -8.36 -15.94
CA ARG A 94 0.91 -9.19 -14.78
C ARG A 94 -0.32 -8.63 -14.04
N TRP A 95 -0.49 -7.31 -14.09
CA TRP A 95 -1.57 -6.56 -13.46
C TRP A 95 -2.15 -5.57 -14.47
N SER A 96 -3.26 -5.93 -15.10
CA SER A 96 -3.97 -5.05 -16.02
C SER A 96 -5.06 -4.23 -15.39
N LYS A 97 -5.66 -4.76 -14.32
CA LYS A 97 -6.56 -4.02 -13.47
C LYS A 97 -6.38 -4.41 -12.02
N ILE A 98 -6.56 -3.45 -11.13
CA ILE A 98 -6.57 -3.68 -9.67
C ILE A 98 -7.83 -3.07 -9.07
N PHE A 99 -8.46 -3.82 -8.17
CA PHE A 99 -9.67 -3.43 -7.47
C PHE A 99 -9.47 -3.54 -5.97
N LEU A 100 -10.05 -2.62 -5.20
CA LEU A 100 -10.18 -2.79 -3.75
C LEU A 100 -11.28 -3.82 -3.46
N THR A 101 -10.97 -4.81 -2.63
CA THR A 101 -12.01 -5.67 -2.05
C THR A 101 -12.74 -4.94 -0.92
N ASP A 102 -13.90 -5.45 -0.49
CA ASP A 102 -14.58 -4.92 0.70
C ASP A 102 -13.67 -4.91 1.94
N LYS A 103 -12.86 -5.96 2.09
CA LYS A 103 -11.87 -6.07 3.15
C LYS A 103 -10.78 -5.01 3.03
N GLY A 104 -10.28 -4.77 1.82
CA GLY A 104 -9.29 -3.73 1.54
C GLY A 104 -9.84 -2.34 1.79
N LEU A 105 -11.06 -2.08 1.36
CA LEU A 105 -11.76 -0.82 1.55
C LEU A 105 -11.95 -0.51 3.04
N GLU A 106 -12.45 -1.46 3.83
CA GLU A 106 -12.58 -1.29 5.28
C GLU A 106 -11.23 -1.06 5.95
N LYS A 107 -10.20 -1.80 5.54
CA LYS A 107 -8.84 -1.59 6.06
C LYS A 107 -8.31 -0.20 5.71
N ALA A 108 -8.52 0.26 4.48
CA ALA A 108 -8.07 1.57 4.03
C ALA A 108 -8.80 2.71 4.76
N LYS A 109 -10.12 2.59 4.99
CA LYS A 109 -10.89 3.54 5.82
C LYS A 109 -10.34 3.62 7.24
N GLN A 110 -10.03 2.48 7.86
CA GLN A 110 -9.43 2.44 9.19
C GLN A 110 -8.05 3.13 9.21
N LEU A 111 -7.20 2.84 8.22
CA LEU A 111 -5.90 3.50 8.07
C LEU A 111 -6.06 5.01 7.92
N HIS A 112 -6.98 5.45 7.06
CA HIS A 112 -7.27 6.86 6.83
C HIS A 112 -7.74 7.55 8.11
N LYS A 113 -8.71 6.95 8.83
CA LYS A 113 -9.19 7.48 10.12
C LYS A 113 -8.07 7.61 11.14
N ASN A 114 -7.21 6.60 11.27
CA ASN A 114 -6.08 6.62 12.20
C ASN A 114 -5.03 7.67 11.79
N PHE A 115 -4.78 7.81 10.49
CA PHE A 115 -3.86 8.81 9.94
C PHE A 115 -4.34 10.23 10.24
N VAL A 116 -5.61 10.54 9.93
CA VAL A 116 -6.24 11.84 10.23
C VAL A 116 -6.22 12.13 11.73
N ALA A 117 -6.60 11.16 12.56
CA ALA A 117 -6.58 11.32 14.01
C ALA A 117 -5.16 11.57 14.56
N THR A 118 -4.15 10.94 13.97
CA THR A 118 -2.75 11.14 14.35
C THR A 118 -2.27 12.54 13.97
N ILE A 119 -2.64 13.03 12.79
CA ILE A 119 -2.33 14.40 12.36
C ILE A 119 -3.02 15.41 13.27
N ALA A 120 -4.31 15.24 13.56
CA ALA A 120 -5.07 16.13 14.44
C ALA A 120 -4.44 16.24 15.84
N LYS A 121 -4.11 15.09 16.45
CA LYS A 121 -3.40 15.07 17.75
C LYS A 121 -2.05 15.78 17.72
N ARG A 122 -1.30 15.65 16.61
CA ARG A 122 -0.03 16.35 16.46
C ARG A 122 -0.22 17.86 16.27
N ALA A 123 -1.25 18.28 15.55
CA ALA A 123 -1.59 19.69 15.40
C ALA A 123 -1.97 20.32 16.75
N GLU A 124 -2.82 19.66 17.54
CA GLU A 124 -3.20 20.11 18.90
C GLU A 124 -1.99 20.19 19.86
N ALA A 125 -1.07 19.23 19.76
CA ALA A 125 0.17 19.26 20.55
C ALA A 125 1.10 20.43 20.18
N VAL A 126 1.12 20.82 18.89
CA VAL A 126 1.88 21.99 18.45
C VAL A 126 1.21 23.29 18.91
N ASP A 127 -0.11 23.39 18.83
CA ASP A 127 -0.87 24.59 19.22
C ASP A 127 -0.77 24.88 20.73
N SER A 128 -0.93 23.84 21.56
CA SER A 128 -0.74 23.92 23.01
C SER A 128 0.69 24.24 23.45
N SER A 129 1.69 24.02 22.58
CA SER A 129 3.10 24.39 22.85
C SER A 129 3.37 25.87 22.57
N ILE A 130 2.58 26.51 21.71
CA ILE A 130 2.69 27.93 21.36
C ILE A 130 2.05 28.80 22.46
N ASP A 131 0.92 28.37 23.03
CA ASP A 131 0.25 29.09 24.12
C ASP A 131 1.08 29.19 25.42
N ILE A 132 1.95 28.22 25.70
CA ILE A 132 2.83 28.25 26.88
C ILE A 132 3.91 29.35 26.75
N MET A 133 4.38 29.66 25.53
CA MET A 133 5.41 30.69 25.32
C MET A 133 4.89 32.13 25.50
N HIS A 134 3.57 32.36 25.36
CA HIS A 134 2.98 33.69 25.54
C HIS A 134 2.56 34.01 26.98
N LEU A 135 2.52 33.02 27.88
CA LEU A 135 2.14 33.21 29.29
C LEU A 135 3.33 33.45 30.25
N THR A 136 4.57 33.37 29.76
CA THR A 136 5.79 33.59 30.55
C THR A 136 6.53 34.89 30.21
N SER A 137 5.88 35.84 29.51
CA SER A 137 6.44 37.18 29.23
C SER A 137 5.98 38.22 30.25
#